data_AF-A0A1D6J9H0-F1
#
_entry.id   AF-A0A1D6J9H0-F1
#
_cell.length_a   1.000
_cell.length_b   1.000
_cell.length_c   1.000
_cell.angle_alpha   90.00
_cell.angle_beta   90.00
_cell.angle_gamma   90.00
#
_symmetry.space_group_name_H-M   'P 1'
#
loop_
_entity.id
_entity.type
_entity.pdbx_description
1 polymer ?
#
loop_
_entity_poly.entity_id
_entity_poly.type
_entity_poly.pdbx_seq_one_letter_code
_entity_poly.pdbx_strand_id
1 'polypeptide(L)'
;MNRPGTGGMMPGMPGSRKMPGMPGLDNDNWEVARSKSMPRGDSIRNQGPLLNKPSTVHKTSSINTRLLPQGSGAGLIGKSALLGTGAPPSRPLSFGPEPTPQITPSPKPLSAAPALAPAPDKPASAPKGNSAELKKKTIALLEEYFSIRILDEAQQCIEELQNRGYYPEIVKEAVNLALDKGTNFVDPLVRLLEHLYTKKIFKTQDLESGCLLYGALLDDIGIDLPKAPTQFGEIIARLTLLGALRFEVMEEILKKMEDTMYRKAVFDAVKKTLEANPSGQTILGSHAAVIDACNSLLE
;
A
#
# COMPACT_ATOMS: atom_id res chain seq x y z
N MET A 1 -50.69 -2.95 -79.01
CA MET A 1 -49.44 -3.13 -78.22
C MET A 1 -48.33 -3.65 -79.13
N ASN A 2 -47.42 -2.76 -79.55
CA ASN A 2 -46.15 -2.99 -80.29
C ASN A 2 -45.08 -2.21 -79.49
N ARG A 3 -43.78 -2.53 -79.34
CA ARG A 3 -42.82 -3.56 -79.77
C ARG A 3 -41.56 -3.40 -78.85
N PRO A 4 -40.56 -4.30 -78.90
CA PRO A 4 -39.34 -4.34 -78.08
C PRO A 4 -38.11 -3.70 -78.78
N GLY A 5 -36.95 -3.58 -78.10
CA GLY A 5 -35.64 -3.61 -78.78
C GLY A 5 -34.49 -2.74 -78.24
N THR A 6 -33.46 -3.41 -77.74
CA THR A 6 -32.03 -3.36 -78.15
C THR A 6 -31.24 -2.03 -78.18
N GLY A 7 -30.20 -1.96 -77.33
CA GLY A 7 -28.78 -1.73 -77.69
C GLY A 7 -28.31 -0.34 -78.13
N GLY A 8 -27.13 0.07 -77.63
CA GLY A 8 -26.23 0.97 -78.37
C GLY A 8 -25.43 2.01 -77.58
N MET A 9 -24.15 1.67 -77.33
CA MET A 9 -22.94 2.49 -77.55
C MET A 9 -22.68 3.81 -76.78
N MET A 10 -21.55 3.81 -76.05
CA MET A 10 -20.79 4.98 -75.57
C MET A 10 -20.31 5.88 -76.73
N PRO A 11 -19.98 7.17 -76.49
CA PRO A 11 -18.57 7.54 -76.24
C PRO A 11 -18.40 8.73 -75.26
N GLY A 12 -17.54 8.58 -74.25
CA GLY A 12 -17.13 9.66 -73.35
C GLY A 12 -15.61 9.83 -73.32
N MET A 13 -15.14 11.01 -73.72
CA MET A 13 -13.99 11.81 -73.22
C MET A 13 -13.81 13.03 -74.19
N PRO A 14 -13.09 14.16 -73.87
CA PRO A 14 -11.99 14.28 -72.91
C PRO A 14 -11.89 15.57 -72.04
N GLY A 15 -11.32 15.41 -70.84
CA GLY A 15 -10.16 16.19 -70.37
C GLY A 15 -10.30 17.65 -69.91
N SER A 16 -10.01 17.90 -68.63
CA SER A 16 -9.08 18.97 -68.24
C SER A 16 -8.34 18.58 -66.96
N ARG A 17 -7.06 18.26 -67.11
CA ARG A 17 -6.08 18.10 -66.02
C ARG A 17 -5.97 19.41 -65.23
N LYS A 18 -5.89 19.33 -63.90
CA LYS A 18 -5.28 20.38 -63.07
C LYS A 18 -4.12 19.77 -62.28
N MET A 19 -3.01 20.51 -62.29
CA MET A 19 -1.65 20.12 -61.96
C MET A 19 -1.36 20.11 -60.44
N PRO A 20 -0.31 19.38 -59.99
CA PRO A 20 0.25 19.46 -58.64
C PRO A 20 1.23 20.63 -58.44
N GLY A 21 1.28 21.19 -57.23
CA GLY A 21 2.31 22.15 -56.81
C GLY A 21 1.99 22.83 -55.48
N MET A 22 2.70 22.42 -54.42
CA MET A 22 2.77 23.07 -53.09
C MET A 22 3.58 24.39 -53.18
N PRO A 23 3.48 25.34 -52.23
CA PRO A 23 4.11 25.19 -50.92
C PRO A 23 3.31 25.77 -49.74
N GLY A 24 3.63 25.27 -48.54
CA GLY A 24 2.88 25.46 -47.31
C GLY A 24 3.00 26.83 -46.65
N LEU A 25 2.17 26.97 -45.61
CA LEU A 25 2.46 27.81 -44.47
C LEU A 25 1.72 27.21 -43.27
N ASP A 26 2.50 26.74 -42.31
CA ASP A 26 2.08 26.32 -40.99
C ASP A 26 1.29 27.45 -40.31
N ASN A 27 0.18 27.12 -39.66
CA ASN A 27 -0.38 27.99 -38.64
C ASN A 27 -1.01 27.18 -37.52
N ASP A 28 -0.21 26.99 -36.47
CA ASP A 28 -0.60 26.53 -35.15
C ASP A 28 -1.61 27.49 -34.52
N ASN A 29 -2.90 27.25 -34.75
CA ASN A 29 -3.99 27.98 -34.11
C ASN A 29 -4.88 27.00 -33.33
N TRP A 30 -4.39 26.52 -32.18
CA TRP A 30 -5.12 25.65 -31.25
C TRP A 30 -5.85 26.42 -30.14
N GLU A 31 -6.59 27.49 -30.47
CA GLU A 31 -7.43 28.17 -29.49
C GLU A 31 -8.78 27.45 -29.29
N VAL A 32 -8.96 26.90 -28.08
CA VAL A 32 -10.20 26.32 -27.57
C VAL A 32 -11.21 27.44 -27.26
N ALA A 33 -12.36 27.42 -27.92
CA ALA A 33 -13.46 28.34 -27.66
C ALA A 33 -14.07 28.10 -26.25
N ARG A 34 -13.83 29.02 -25.32
CA ARG A 34 -14.55 29.09 -24.04
C ARG A 34 -15.88 29.82 -24.23
N SER A 35 -16.99 29.10 -24.09
CA SER A 35 -18.33 29.68 -24.02
C SER A 35 -18.52 30.41 -22.69
N LYS A 36 -18.60 31.75 -22.72
CA LYS A 36 -19.18 32.57 -21.64
C LYS A 36 -20.47 33.20 -22.14
N SER A 37 -21.60 32.79 -21.59
CA SER A 37 -22.86 33.54 -21.66
C SER A 37 -23.22 34.01 -20.24
N MET A 38 -23.28 35.32 -20.04
CA MET A 38 -23.95 35.97 -18.92
C MET A 38 -24.83 37.07 -19.50
N PRO A 39 -26.14 37.12 -19.20
CA PRO A 39 -26.95 38.30 -19.49
C PRO A 39 -26.72 39.36 -18.41
N ARG A 40 -26.34 40.57 -18.83
CA ARG A 40 -26.43 41.79 -18.01
C ARG A 40 -27.87 42.30 -18.06
N GLY A 41 -28.45 42.53 -16.89
CA GLY A 41 -29.59 43.41 -16.70
C GLY A 41 -29.60 43.84 -15.24
N ASP A 42 -29.45 45.15 -14.99
CA ASP A 42 -30.29 45.87 -14.03
C ASP A 42 -29.96 47.37 -13.98
N SER A 43 -31.05 48.16 -13.94
CA SER A 43 -31.09 49.62 -13.86
C SER A 43 -31.44 50.08 -12.45
N ILE A 44 -30.54 50.83 -11.82
CA ILE A 44 -30.72 52.06 -11.02
C ILE A 44 -32.03 52.25 -10.19
N ARG A 45 -31.85 52.24 -8.84
CA ARG A 45 -32.24 53.26 -7.81
C ARG A 45 -33.44 53.04 -6.84
N ASN A 46 -33.05 53.02 -5.56
CA ASN A 46 -33.64 53.45 -4.26
C ASN A 46 -35.12 53.16 -3.89
N GLN A 47 -35.34 52.56 -2.70
CA GLN A 47 -35.71 53.26 -1.44
C GLN A 47 -36.01 52.29 -0.27
N GLY A 48 -35.54 52.64 0.94
CA GLY A 48 -36.29 52.58 2.21
C GLY A 48 -36.53 51.24 2.95
N PRO A 49 -36.28 51.13 4.27
CA PRO A 49 -36.33 49.89 5.04
C PRO A 49 -37.67 49.67 5.78
N LEU A 50 -38.07 48.42 6.05
CA LEU A 50 -38.96 48.05 7.17
C LEU A 50 -39.12 46.51 7.35
N LEU A 51 -38.81 46.06 8.58
CA LEU A 51 -39.52 45.10 9.44
C LEU A 51 -39.91 43.66 8.98
N ASN A 52 -39.48 42.70 9.83
CA ASN A 52 -40.23 41.56 10.36
C ASN A 52 -40.62 40.34 9.47
N LYS A 53 -39.85 39.25 9.61
CA LYS A 53 -40.22 37.94 10.25
C LYS A 53 -39.47 36.75 9.62
N PRO A 54 -39.11 35.73 10.41
CA PRO A 54 -38.52 34.48 9.90
C PRO A 54 -39.62 33.47 9.53
N SER A 55 -39.54 32.92 8.32
CA SER A 55 -40.35 31.76 7.89
C SER A 55 -39.55 30.48 8.00
N THR A 56 -39.99 29.69 8.98
CA THR A 56 -39.99 28.23 9.06
C THR A 56 -40.08 27.50 7.72
N VAL A 57 -39.14 26.58 7.45
CA VAL A 57 -39.46 25.24 6.91
C VAL A 57 -38.48 24.23 7.50
N HIS A 58 -39.06 23.33 8.30
CA HIS A 58 -38.45 22.11 8.79
C HIS A 58 -38.25 21.10 7.66
N LYS A 59 -37.10 20.42 7.62
CA LYS A 59 -37.09 18.96 7.38
C LYS A 59 -35.79 18.30 7.84
N THR A 60 -35.82 17.76 9.06
CA THR A 60 -34.95 16.67 9.51
C THR A 60 -35.51 15.36 8.96
N SER A 61 -34.70 14.57 8.26
CA SER A 61 -35.07 13.19 7.90
C SER A 61 -34.53 12.25 8.98
N SER A 62 -35.42 11.74 9.82
CA SER A 62 -35.14 10.77 10.87
C SER A 62 -35.63 9.37 10.46
N ILE A 63 -34.73 8.38 10.62
CA ILE A 63 -34.94 7.04 11.21
C ILE A 63 -36.16 6.23 10.73
N ASN A 64 -35.89 5.06 10.15
CA ASN A 64 -36.75 3.90 10.31
C ASN A 64 -35.93 2.68 10.72
N THR A 65 -36.19 2.19 11.93
CA THR A 65 -35.72 0.91 12.47
C THR A 65 -36.97 0.18 12.98
N ARG A 66 -37.48 -0.78 12.22
CA ARG A 66 -38.33 -1.89 12.70
C ARG A 66 -38.88 -2.64 11.50
N LEU A 67 -38.56 -3.92 11.38
CA LEU A 67 -39.49 -4.97 10.94
C LEU A 67 -38.84 -6.33 11.28
N LEU A 68 -39.21 -6.87 12.44
CA LEU A 68 -39.15 -8.30 12.78
C LEU A 68 -40.59 -8.84 12.65
N PRO A 69 -40.76 -10.13 12.31
CA PRO A 69 -41.86 -10.91 12.86
C PRO A 69 -41.37 -12.03 13.78
N GLN A 70 -42.06 -12.15 14.92
CA GLN A 70 -42.01 -13.27 15.86
C GLN A 70 -42.68 -14.52 15.26
N GLY A 71 -42.17 -15.69 15.63
CA GLY A 71 -42.85 -16.98 15.51
C GLY A 71 -42.22 -18.03 16.44
N SER A 72 -42.83 -18.24 17.61
CA SER A 72 -42.72 -19.47 18.43
C SER A 72 -43.82 -20.46 17.97
N GLY A 73 -43.75 -21.79 18.05
CA GLY A 73 -42.79 -22.74 18.61
C GLY A 73 -43.32 -24.18 18.46
N ALA A 74 -42.65 -25.14 19.14
CA ALA A 74 -42.94 -26.58 19.31
C ALA A 74 -42.65 -27.49 18.10
N GLY A 75 -42.05 -28.68 18.20
CA GLY A 75 -41.58 -29.57 19.27
C GLY A 75 -41.09 -30.89 18.62
N LEU A 76 -40.73 -31.92 19.41
CA LEU A 76 -40.24 -33.28 19.06
C LEU A 76 -38.69 -33.44 19.10
N ILE A 77 -38.09 -33.90 20.21
CA ILE A 77 -37.89 -35.29 20.67
C ILE A 77 -36.97 -36.11 19.75
N GLY A 78 -35.79 -36.53 20.25
CA GLY A 78 -35.04 -37.60 19.58
C GLY A 78 -33.56 -37.86 19.90
N LYS A 79 -33.25 -38.34 21.10
CA LYS A 79 -32.27 -39.42 21.42
C LYS A 79 -30.75 -39.22 21.19
N SER A 80 -30.01 -39.39 22.29
CA SER A 80 -28.55 -39.55 22.42
C SER A 80 -28.03 -40.94 21.98
N ALA A 81 -26.75 -41.00 21.56
CA ALA A 81 -25.80 -42.14 21.65
C ALA A 81 -24.50 -41.72 20.91
N LEU A 82 -23.26 -42.05 21.27
CA LEU A 82 -22.64 -42.78 22.37
C LEU A 82 -21.13 -42.48 22.27
N LEU A 83 -20.54 -41.99 23.35
CA LEU A 83 -19.09 -41.74 23.49
C LEU A 83 -18.38 -43.07 23.80
N GLY A 84 -17.18 -43.24 23.25
CA GLY A 84 -16.42 -44.49 23.33
C GLY A 84 -15.88 -44.83 24.72
N THR A 85 -15.90 -46.13 25.02
CA THR A 85 -15.05 -46.80 26.02
C THR A 85 -14.96 -48.27 25.65
N GLY A 86 -13.74 -48.80 25.49
CA GLY A 86 -13.54 -50.23 25.20
C GLY A 86 -12.13 -50.72 25.55
N ALA A 87 -12.02 -51.39 26.70
CA ALA A 87 -10.99 -52.36 27.13
C ALA A 87 -11.46 -52.99 28.47
N PRO A 88 -10.90 -54.11 29.00
CA PRO A 88 -10.01 -55.20 28.49
C PRO A 88 -10.67 -56.60 28.82
N PRO A 89 -10.03 -57.78 29.12
CA PRO A 89 -8.61 -58.22 29.24
C PRO A 89 -8.26 -59.56 28.51
N SER A 90 -6.99 -59.98 28.36
CA SER A 90 -6.29 -60.94 29.26
C SER A 90 -4.89 -61.31 28.71
N ARG A 91 -3.80 -61.29 29.51
CA ARG A 91 -2.61 -62.16 29.34
C ARG A 91 -1.77 -62.21 30.63
N PRO A 92 -1.26 -63.39 31.08
CA PRO A 92 -0.60 -63.52 32.37
C PRO A 92 0.94 -63.33 32.31
N LEU A 93 1.48 -63.05 33.50
CA LEU A 93 2.89 -62.88 33.90
C LEU A 93 3.66 -64.21 33.97
N SER A 94 4.98 -64.16 33.79
CA SER A 94 5.91 -65.10 34.44
C SER A 94 7.31 -64.49 34.68
N PHE A 95 7.70 -64.47 35.97
CA PHE A 95 9.01 -64.48 36.68
C PHE A 95 10.31 -64.48 35.83
N GLY A 96 11.34 -63.64 36.00
CA GLY A 96 12.22 -63.28 37.15
C GLY A 96 13.69 -63.71 36.81
N PRO A 97 14.80 -63.43 37.56
CA PRO A 97 15.29 -62.23 38.28
C PRO A 97 16.70 -61.72 37.80
N GLU A 98 17.23 -60.65 38.44
CA GLU A 98 18.59 -60.01 38.39
C GLU A 98 19.81 -60.97 38.56
N PRO A 99 21.12 -60.60 38.38
CA PRO A 99 21.82 -59.34 38.78
C PRO A 99 23.01 -58.83 37.88
N THR A 100 23.62 -57.69 38.25
CA THR A 100 24.93 -57.11 37.77
C THR A 100 26.15 -57.71 38.51
N PRO A 101 27.43 -57.72 37.99
CA PRO A 101 28.37 -56.58 38.10
C PRO A 101 29.56 -56.49 37.04
N GLN A 102 30.44 -55.49 37.24
CA GLN A 102 31.58 -54.93 36.43
C GLN A 102 32.75 -55.87 35.99
N ILE A 103 33.59 -55.43 35.01
CA ILE A 103 35.10 -55.29 35.01
C ILE A 103 35.68 -54.95 33.59
N THR A 104 36.76 -54.14 33.56
CA THR A 104 37.72 -53.63 32.50
C THR A 104 38.46 -54.72 31.65
N PRO A 105 39.41 -54.50 30.67
CA PRO A 105 40.31 -53.35 30.35
C PRO A 105 40.65 -53.05 28.84
N SER A 106 41.49 -52.03 28.58
CA SER A 106 42.13 -51.68 27.28
C SER A 106 43.41 -52.50 26.98
N PRO A 107 43.95 -52.54 25.72
CA PRO A 107 45.14 -51.73 25.35
C PRO A 107 45.28 -51.25 23.87
N LYS A 108 46.28 -50.37 23.61
CA LYS A 108 46.74 -49.63 22.40
C LYS A 108 47.57 -50.51 21.40
N PRO A 109 48.30 -50.07 20.31
CA PRO A 109 48.70 -48.70 19.79
C PRO A 109 48.68 -48.52 18.22
N LEU A 110 48.92 -47.34 17.61
CA LEU A 110 50.23 -46.81 17.13
C LEU A 110 50.09 -45.45 16.38
N SER A 111 51.03 -44.51 16.64
CA SER A 111 51.72 -43.50 15.78
C SER A 111 51.04 -42.80 14.57
N ALA A 112 51.36 -41.58 14.11
CA ALA A 112 52.03 -40.35 14.58
C ALA A 112 52.01 -39.35 13.38
N ALA A 113 51.51 -38.11 13.59
CA ALA A 113 51.78 -36.78 12.95
C ALA A 113 51.94 -36.60 11.41
N PRO A 114 51.93 -35.36 10.82
CA PRO A 114 51.72 -34.02 11.38
C PRO A 114 50.68 -33.12 10.63
N ALA A 115 50.36 -31.99 11.28
CA ALA A 115 49.50 -30.91 10.81
C ALA A 115 50.07 -30.09 9.63
N LEU A 116 49.17 -29.64 8.74
CA LEU A 116 49.40 -28.55 7.78
C LEU A 116 48.36 -27.44 8.05
N ALA A 117 48.83 -26.19 8.03
CA ALA A 117 48.15 -24.96 8.44
C ALA A 117 46.86 -24.61 7.66
N PRO A 118 45.91 -23.85 8.24
CA PRO A 118 44.78 -23.30 7.51
C PRO A 118 45.18 -22.00 6.80
N ALA A 119 45.01 -21.98 5.48
CA ALA A 119 45.08 -20.77 4.66
C ALA A 119 43.73 -20.02 4.72
N PRO A 120 43.72 -18.69 4.53
CA PRO A 120 42.70 -17.79 5.07
C PRO A 120 41.39 -17.83 4.28
N ASP A 121 40.28 -17.81 5.01
CA ASP A 121 38.93 -17.70 4.47
C ASP A 121 38.79 -16.43 3.62
N LYS A 122 38.61 -16.65 2.32
CA LYS A 122 38.03 -15.69 1.39
C LYS A 122 36.60 -15.39 1.88
N PRO A 123 36.20 -14.14 2.13
CA PRO A 123 34.86 -13.85 2.59
C PRO A 123 33.84 -14.35 1.57
N ALA A 124 33.01 -15.29 2.02
CA ALA A 124 31.89 -15.81 1.27
C ALA A 124 31.03 -14.65 0.79
N SER A 125 30.86 -14.56 -0.53
CA SER A 125 29.90 -13.63 -1.11
C SER A 125 28.50 -13.98 -0.60
N ALA A 126 27.80 -13.01 -0.05
CA ALA A 126 26.38 -13.10 0.29
C ALA A 126 25.56 -13.71 -0.87
N PRO A 127 24.52 -14.51 -0.60
CA PRO A 127 23.73 -15.15 -1.64
C PRO A 127 22.82 -14.11 -2.30
N LYS A 128 23.28 -13.54 -3.42
CA LYS A 128 22.52 -12.60 -4.25
C LYS A 128 21.35 -13.26 -5.03
N GLY A 129 21.12 -14.57 -4.87
CA GLY A 129 20.03 -15.30 -5.55
C GLY A 129 18.65 -15.07 -4.94
N ASN A 130 18.54 -15.03 -3.61
CA ASN A 130 17.22 -15.08 -2.96
C ASN A 130 16.49 -13.72 -2.93
N SER A 131 17.23 -12.61 -2.96
CA SER A 131 16.64 -11.26 -2.81
C SER A 131 15.75 -10.87 -3.99
N ALA A 132 16.16 -11.21 -5.22
CA ALA A 132 15.38 -10.90 -6.42
C ALA A 132 14.06 -11.70 -6.48
N GLU A 133 14.08 -12.96 -6.04
CA GLU A 133 12.88 -13.80 -5.97
C GLU A 133 11.91 -13.30 -4.90
N LEU A 134 12.43 -12.93 -3.72
CA LEU A 134 11.62 -12.33 -2.64
C LEU A 134 10.98 -11.01 -3.10
N LYS A 135 11.72 -10.17 -3.81
CA LYS A 135 11.18 -8.93 -4.39
C LYS A 135 10.05 -9.21 -5.36
N LYS A 136 10.21 -10.16 -6.28
CA LYS A 136 9.14 -10.53 -7.23
C LYS A 136 7.89 -11.04 -6.52
N LYS A 137 8.04 -11.93 -5.53
CA LYS A 137 6.90 -12.44 -4.74
C LYS A 137 6.21 -11.31 -3.97
N THR A 138 6.99 -10.40 -3.39
CA THR A 138 6.48 -9.25 -2.64
C THR A 138 5.68 -8.32 -3.53
N ILE A 139 6.19 -7.99 -4.72
CA ILE A 139 5.47 -7.16 -5.69
C ILE A 139 4.15 -7.83 -6.08
N ALA A 140 4.18 -9.11 -6.45
CA ALA A 140 2.98 -9.85 -6.85
C ALA A 140 1.91 -9.86 -5.75
N LEU A 141 2.31 -10.16 -4.51
CA LEU A 141 1.45 -10.14 -3.33
C LEU A 141 0.82 -8.75 -3.11
N LEU A 142 1.64 -7.69 -3.19
CA LEU A 142 1.16 -6.33 -2.98
C LEU A 142 0.23 -5.88 -4.10
N GLU A 143 0.47 -6.27 -5.35
CA GLU A 143 -0.43 -6.02 -6.48
C GLU A 143 -1.79 -6.71 -6.30
N GLU A 144 -1.80 -7.95 -5.82
CA GLU A 144 -3.02 -8.69 -5.51
C GLU A 144 -3.79 -8.03 -4.37
N TYR A 145 -3.11 -7.69 -3.27
CA TYR A 145 -3.72 -6.90 -2.20
C TYR A 145 -4.27 -5.58 -2.75
N PHE A 146 -3.51 -4.92 -3.62
CA PHE A 146 -3.93 -3.66 -4.19
C PHE A 146 -5.11 -3.79 -5.17
N SER A 147 -5.50 -5.01 -5.55
CA SER A 147 -6.63 -5.28 -6.43
C SER A 147 -7.86 -5.76 -5.64
N ILE A 148 -7.67 -6.65 -4.66
CA ILE A 148 -8.76 -7.37 -3.98
C ILE A 148 -9.08 -6.79 -2.59
N ARG A 149 -8.12 -6.08 -1.95
CA ARG A 149 -8.27 -5.41 -0.64
C ARG A 149 -8.51 -6.35 0.56
N ILE A 150 -8.08 -7.60 0.48
CA ILE A 150 -8.20 -8.57 1.57
C ILE A 150 -6.95 -8.51 2.46
N LEU A 151 -7.12 -8.02 3.69
CA LEU A 151 -6.01 -7.82 4.64
C LEU A 151 -5.45 -9.14 5.19
N ASP A 152 -6.32 -10.07 5.57
CA ASP A 152 -5.90 -11.33 6.20
C ASP A 152 -5.10 -12.22 5.21
N GLU A 153 -5.47 -12.20 3.93
CA GLU A 153 -4.73 -12.88 2.85
C GLU A 153 -3.35 -12.26 2.65
N ALA A 154 -3.26 -10.93 2.54
CA ALA A 154 -1.98 -10.25 2.43
C ALA A 154 -1.07 -10.52 3.64
N GLN A 155 -1.64 -10.54 4.85
CA GLN A 155 -0.95 -10.96 6.07
C GLN A 155 -0.37 -12.38 5.90
N GLN A 156 -1.20 -13.35 5.52
CA GLN A 156 -0.77 -14.74 5.43
C GLN A 156 0.36 -14.90 4.40
N CYS A 157 0.22 -14.27 3.23
CA CYS A 157 1.23 -14.32 2.19
C CYS A 157 2.57 -13.68 2.64
N ILE A 158 2.54 -12.63 3.48
CA ILE A 158 3.75 -12.02 4.05
C ILE A 158 4.43 -12.95 5.07
N GLU A 159 3.64 -13.65 5.89
CA GLU A 159 4.17 -14.63 6.85
C GLU A 159 4.81 -15.83 6.14
N GLU A 160 4.22 -16.26 5.01
CA GLU A 160 4.73 -17.35 4.16
C GLU A 160 6.07 -17.04 3.49
N LEU A 161 6.44 -15.76 3.34
CA LEU A 161 7.79 -15.39 2.87
C LEU A 161 8.89 -15.82 3.85
N GLN A 162 8.55 -16.11 5.13
CA GLN A 162 9.44 -16.62 6.19
C GLN A 162 10.79 -15.89 6.35
N ASN A 163 10.86 -14.62 5.95
CA ASN A 163 12.08 -13.80 6.03
C ASN A 163 11.80 -12.46 6.73
N ARG A 164 11.94 -12.44 8.06
CA ARG A 164 11.72 -11.23 8.88
C ARG A 164 12.70 -10.09 8.57
N GLY A 165 13.93 -10.41 8.18
CA GLY A 165 14.92 -9.40 7.79
C GLY A 165 14.55 -8.64 6.50
N TYR A 166 13.56 -9.14 5.76
CA TYR A 166 13.06 -8.53 4.53
C TYR A 166 11.83 -7.62 4.76
N TYR A 167 11.31 -7.52 5.99
CA TYR A 167 10.11 -6.70 6.27
C TYR A 167 10.28 -5.20 5.93
N PRO A 168 11.43 -4.54 6.20
CA PRO A 168 11.66 -3.17 5.73
C PRO A 168 11.54 -3.02 4.22
N GLU A 169 12.01 -4.02 3.47
CA GLU A 169 11.91 -4.03 2.00
C GLU A 169 10.46 -4.16 1.54
N ILE A 170 9.64 -4.96 2.23
CA ILE A 170 8.20 -5.06 1.95
C ILE A 170 7.52 -3.71 2.14
N VAL A 171 7.82 -3.00 3.24
CA VAL A 171 7.27 -1.65 3.50
C VAL A 171 7.67 -0.69 2.38
N LYS A 172 8.95 -0.67 2.00
CA LYS A 172 9.46 0.17 0.92
C LYS A 172 8.77 -0.11 -0.42
N GLU A 173 8.64 -1.38 -0.81
CA GLU A 173 7.96 -1.77 -2.06
C GLU A 173 6.45 -1.47 -1.99
N ALA A 174 5.81 -1.61 -0.83
CA ALA A 174 4.40 -1.27 -0.64
C ALA A 174 4.12 0.23 -0.80
N VAL A 175 4.99 1.08 -0.21
CA VAL A 175 4.93 2.53 -0.41
C VAL A 175 5.14 2.86 -1.90
N ASN A 176 6.15 2.26 -2.53
CA ASN A 176 6.44 2.50 -3.94
C ASN A 176 5.26 2.14 -4.85
N LEU A 177 4.69 0.95 -4.71
CA LEU A 177 3.54 0.49 -5.51
C LEU A 177 2.28 1.33 -5.28
N ALA A 178 2.03 1.77 -4.05
CA ALA A 178 0.88 2.62 -3.76
C ALA A 178 1.02 4.00 -4.43
N LEU A 179 2.21 4.59 -4.35
CA LEU A 179 2.45 5.93 -4.90
C LEU A 179 2.50 5.93 -6.43
N ASP A 180 3.04 4.87 -7.03
CA ASP A 180 3.05 4.67 -8.48
C ASP A 180 1.62 4.52 -9.06
N LYS A 181 0.74 3.78 -8.36
CA LYS A 181 -0.68 3.65 -8.75
C LYS A 181 -1.50 4.93 -8.49
N GLY A 182 -1.04 5.80 -7.59
CA GLY A 182 -1.61 7.12 -7.33
C GLY A 182 -2.33 7.28 -5.99
N THR A 183 -2.87 8.49 -5.75
CA THR A 183 -3.39 8.95 -4.45
C THR A 183 -4.46 8.05 -3.83
N ASN A 184 -5.27 7.36 -4.64
CA ASN A 184 -6.34 6.48 -4.17
C ASN A 184 -5.82 5.21 -3.46
N PHE A 185 -4.53 4.93 -3.54
CA PHE A 185 -3.91 3.75 -2.93
C PHE A 185 -3.21 4.06 -1.59
N VAL A 186 -3.13 5.34 -1.19
CA VAL A 186 -2.59 5.75 0.11
C VAL A 186 -3.43 5.17 1.26
N ASP A 187 -4.76 5.27 1.16
CA ASP A 187 -5.67 4.71 2.18
C ASP A 187 -5.54 3.19 2.34
N PRO A 188 -5.63 2.37 1.27
CA PRO A 188 -5.34 0.94 1.33
C PRO A 188 -3.96 0.62 1.92
N LEU A 189 -2.92 1.35 1.51
CA LEU A 189 -1.57 1.13 2.04
C LEU A 189 -1.52 1.34 3.56
N VAL A 190 -2.05 2.45 4.05
CA VAL A 190 -2.03 2.75 5.49
C VAL A 190 -2.81 1.68 6.26
N ARG A 191 -3.96 1.22 5.75
CA ARG A 191 -4.73 0.13 6.37
C ARG A 191 -3.95 -1.19 6.40
N LEU A 192 -3.20 -1.52 5.35
CA LEU A 192 -2.34 -2.71 5.33
C LEU A 192 -1.26 -2.61 6.42
N LEU A 193 -0.52 -1.50 6.46
CA LEU A 193 0.57 -1.30 7.42
C LEU A 193 0.04 -1.27 8.86
N GLU A 194 -1.10 -0.63 9.10
CA GLU A 194 -1.80 -0.64 10.40
C GLU A 194 -2.18 -2.06 10.83
N HIS A 195 -2.76 -2.85 9.91
CA HIS A 195 -3.15 -4.23 10.19
C HIS A 195 -1.94 -5.08 10.57
N LEU A 196 -0.86 -5.02 9.78
CA LEU A 196 0.38 -5.76 10.03
C LEU A 196 1.07 -5.34 11.33
N TYR A 197 1.01 -4.05 11.68
CA TYR A 197 1.52 -3.53 12.94
C TYR A 197 0.68 -4.01 14.14
N THR A 198 -0.65 -3.93 14.05
CA THR A 198 -1.57 -4.35 15.10
C THR A 198 -1.46 -5.85 15.39
N LYS A 199 -1.26 -6.66 14.33
CA LYS A 199 -1.02 -8.11 14.42
C LYS A 199 0.39 -8.46 14.89
N LYS A 200 1.25 -7.46 15.13
CA LYS A 200 2.66 -7.61 15.57
C LYS A 200 3.53 -8.39 14.59
N ILE A 201 3.18 -8.35 13.31
CA ILE A 201 4.00 -8.91 12.23
C ILE A 201 5.14 -7.95 11.95
N PHE A 202 4.79 -6.68 11.72
CA PHE A 202 5.74 -5.58 11.62
C PHE A 202 5.95 -4.93 12.98
N LYS A 203 7.22 -4.67 13.30
CA LYS A 203 7.60 -3.81 14.42
C LYS A 203 7.72 -2.37 13.95
N THR A 204 7.69 -1.44 14.89
CA THR A 204 7.99 -0.01 14.63
C THR A 204 9.31 0.17 13.87
N GLN A 205 10.35 -0.58 14.23
CA GLN A 205 11.65 -0.54 13.55
C GLN A 205 11.60 -0.98 12.09
N ASP A 206 10.72 -1.93 11.74
CA ASP A 206 10.58 -2.40 10.36
C ASP A 206 9.93 -1.32 9.48
N LEU A 207 8.90 -0.65 10.02
CA LEU A 207 8.24 0.49 9.37
C LEU A 207 9.19 1.67 9.20
N GLU A 208 9.91 2.04 10.25
CA GLU A 208 10.91 3.12 10.23
C GLU A 208 11.99 2.86 9.18
N SER A 209 12.56 1.65 9.20
CA SER A 209 13.58 1.24 8.23
C SER A 209 13.04 1.25 6.80
N GLY A 210 11.79 0.79 6.59
CA GLY A 210 11.15 0.82 5.29
C GLY A 210 10.89 2.23 4.76
N CYS A 211 10.45 3.15 5.63
CA CYS A 211 10.31 4.56 5.29
C CYS A 211 11.66 5.21 4.97
N LEU A 212 12.73 4.89 5.71
CA LEU A 212 14.08 5.38 5.40
C LEU A 212 14.59 4.85 4.06
N LEU A 213 14.34 3.59 3.74
CA LEU A 213 14.69 3.01 2.44
C LEU A 213 13.92 3.69 1.29
N TYR A 214 12.64 4.00 1.48
CA TYR A 214 11.87 4.71 0.46
C TYR A 214 12.32 6.17 0.33
N GLY A 215 12.58 6.84 1.45
CA GLY A 215 13.10 8.22 1.47
C GLY A 215 14.41 8.37 0.70
N ALA A 216 15.29 7.37 0.75
CA ALA A 216 16.55 7.35 -0.01
C ALA A 216 16.38 7.18 -1.54
N LEU A 217 15.19 6.76 -2.00
CA LEU A 217 14.86 6.63 -3.43
C LEU A 217 13.96 7.78 -3.90
N LEU A 218 13.51 8.63 -2.99
CA LEU A 218 12.46 9.61 -3.28
C LEU A 218 12.94 10.69 -4.25
N ASP A 219 14.23 11.06 -4.24
CA ASP A 219 14.76 12.05 -5.16
C ASP A 219 14.63 11.58 -6.62
N ASP A 220 14.99 10.32 -6.90
CA ASP A 220 14.85 9.72 -8.22
C ASP A 220 13.37 9.54 -8.60
N ILE A 221 12.56 8.99 -7.69
CA ILE A 221 11.13 8.75 -7.93
C ILE A 221 10.39 10.08 -8.16
N GLY A 222 10.78 11.15 -7.47
CA GLY A 222 10.16 12.46 -7.56
C GLY A 222 10.28 13.09 -8.95
N ILE A 223 11.30 12.73 -9.73
CA ILE A 223 11.48 13.18 -11.12
C ILE A 223 10.32 12.71 -11.98
N ASP A 224 9.94 11.44 -11.86
CA ASP A 224 8.85 10.85 -12.64
C ASP A 224 7.47 11.11 -11.99
N LEU A 225 7.43 11.15 -10.66
CA LEU A 225 6.21 11.27 -9.85
C LEU A 225 6.29 12.49 -8.92
N PRO A 226 6.03 13.72 -9.40
CA PRO A 226 6.19 14.95 -8.61
C PRO A 226 5.23 15.05 -7.40
N LYS A 227 4.21 14.19 -7.32
CA LYS A 227 3.31 14.10 -6.17
C LYS A 227 3.79 13.14 -5.08
N ALA A 228 4.76 12.26 -5.37
CA ALA A 228 5.25 11.25 -4.44
C ALA A 228 5.76 11.86 -3.12
N PRO A 229 6.51 12.99 -3.09
CA PRO A 229 6.97 13.58 -1.83
C PRO A 229 5.82 13.99 -0.90
N THR A 230 4.82 14.69 -1.43
CA THR A 230 3.65 15.12 -0.66
C THR A 230 2.85 13.92 -0.12
N GLN A 231 2.63 12.91 -0.97
CA GLN A 231 1.90 11.70 -0.57
C GLN A 231 2.67 10.84 0.44
N PHE A 232 4.00 10.78 0.30
CA PHE A 232 4.86 10.10 1.25
C PHE A 232 4.80 10.77 2.62
N GLY A 233 4.82 12.11 2.67
CA GLY A 233 4.61 12.86 3.91
C GLY A 233 3.24 12.58 4.55
N GLU A 234 2.18 12.46 3.75
CA GLU A 234 0.86 12.04 4.26
C GLU A 234 0.90 10.64 4.89
N ILE A 235 1.56 9.67 4.24
CA ILE A 235 1.72 8.31 4.77
C ILE A 235 2.46 8.34 6.12
N ILE A 236 3.58 9.06 6.22
CA ILE A 236 4.36 9.18 7.45
C ILE A 236 3.50 9.76 8.59
N ALA A 237 2.78 10.85 8.33
CA ALA A 237 1.94 11.47 9.35
C ALA A 237 0.84 10.52 9.84
N ARG A 238 0.19 9.79 8.92
CA ARG A 238 -0.85 8.82 9.29
C ARG A 238 -0.30 7.67 10.11
N LEU A 239 0.86 7.14 9.75
CA LEU A 239 1.54 6.09 10.53
C LEU A 239 2.00 6.60 11.91
N THR A 240 2.37 7.87 12.01
CA THR A 240 2.72 8.52 13.28
C THR A 240 1.49 8.67 14.17
N LEU A 241 0.34 9.06 13.62
CA LEU A 241 -0.93 9.15 14.35
C LEU A 241 -1.41 7.80 14.89
N LEU A 242 -1.09 6.71 14.19
CA LEU A 242 -1.37 5.34 14.60
C LEU A 242 -0.40 4.83 15.69
N GLY A 243 0.65 5.59 16.01
CA GLY A 243 1.73 5.15 16.91
C GLY A 243 2.59 4.03 16.30
N ALA A 244 2.54 3.87 14.97
CA ALA A 244 3.29 2.87 14.23
C ALA A 244 4.69 3.37 13.84
N LEU A 245 4.85 4.68 13.68
CA LEU A 245 6.14 5.37 13.50
C LEU A 245 6.38 6.36 14.65
N ARG A 246 7.63 6.44 15.09
CA ARG A 246 8.09 7.47 16.02
C ARG A 246 8.40 8.76 15.27
N PHE A 247 8.05 9.91 15.86
CA PHE A 247 8.23 11.20 15.21
C PHE A 247 9.71 11.58 15.04
N GLU A 248 10.59 11.06 15.89
CA GLU A 248 12.04 11.27 15.84
C GLU A 248 12.67 10.82 14.51
N VAL A 249 12.09 9.80 13.87
CA VAL A 249 12.61 9.28 12.59
C VAL A 249 12.37 10.26 11.44
N MET A 250 11.52 11.28 11.62
CA MET A 250 11.28 12.30 10.61
C MET A 250 12.57 13.02 10.18
N GLU A 251 13.42 13.38 11.14
CA GLU A 251 14.71 14.03 10.85
C GLU A 251 15.61 13.10 10.02
N GLU A 252 15.65 11.81 10.36
CA GLU A 252 16.45 10.81 9.65
C GLU A 252 15.93 10.58 8.22
N ILE A 253 14.60 10.57 8.02
CA ILE A 253 13.97 10.46 6.70
C ILE A 253 14.34 11.66 5.84
N LEU A 254 14.26 12.88 6.37
CA LEU A 254 14.62 14.09 5.61
C LEU A 254 16.11 14.09 5.22
N LYS A 255 17.00 13.57 6.07
CA LYS A 255 18.43 13.41 5.75
C LYS A 255 18.71 12.39 4.65
N LYS A 256 17.77 11.49 4.33
CA LYS A 256 17.92 10.55 3.22
C LYS A 256 17.68 11.19 1.85
N MET A 257 17.05 12.36 1.82
CA MET A 257 16.75 13.09 0.60
C MET A 257 17.83 14.15 0.36
N GLU A 258 18.25 14.35 -0.87
CA GLU A 258 19.19 15.40 -1.27
C GLU A 258 18.48 16.71 -1.63
N ASP A 259 17.30 16.63 -2.25
CA ASP A 259 16.58 17.81 -2.74
C ASP A 259 15.80 18.52 -1.61
N THR A 260 16.14 19.78 -1.37
CA THR A 260 15.48 20.64 -0.37
C THR A 260 13.98 20.85 -0.66
N MET A 261 13.56 20.89 -1.93
CA MET A 261 12.16 21.00 -2.30
C MET A 261 11.37 19.75 -1.92
N TYR A 262 11.96 18.55 -2.08
CA TYR A 262 11.32 17.30 -1.66
C TYR A 262 11.29 17.17 -0.15
N ARG A 263 12.37 17.52 0.56
CA ARG A 263 12.35 17.58 2.04
C ARG A 263 11.22 18.49 2.53
N LYS A 264 11.08 19.67 1.92
CA LYS A 264 10.04 20.63 2.27
C LYS A 264 8.65 20.09 1.97
N ALA A 265 8.43 19.51 0.80
CA ALA A 265 7.15 18.92 0.42
C ALA A 265 6.71 17.79 1.36
N VAL A 266 7.64 16.90 1.74
CA VAL A 266 7.36 15.82 2.70
C VAL A 266 7.03 16.40 4.07
N PHE A 267 7.84 17.32 4.59
CA PHE A 267 7.64 17.88 5.92
C PHE A 267 6.39 18.76 6.05
N ASP A 268 6.11 19.59 5.04
CA ASP A 268 4.89 20.41 4.99
C ASP A 268 3.65 19.51 4.95
N ALA A 269 3.69 18.40 4.19
CA ALA A 269 2.61 17.43 4.17
C ALA A 269 2.43 16.72 5.53
N VAL A 270 3.52 16.39 6.21
CA VAL A 270 3.48 15.81 7.57
C VAL A 270 2.84 16.78 8.55
N LYS A 271 3.35 18.02 8.63
CA LYS A 271 2.81 19.07 9.51
C LYS A 271 1.32 19.30 9.26
N LYS A 272 0.94 19.52 8.00
CA LYS A 272 -0.46 19.74 7.60
C LYS A 272 -1.38 18.60 8.06
N THR A 273 -0.94 17.35 7.90
CA THR A 273 -1.75 16.18 8.26
C THR A 273 -1.85 15.99 9.79
N LEU A 274 -0.76 16.28 10.52
CA LEU A 274 -0.75 16.24 11.98
C LEU A 274 -1.59 17.37 12.59
N GLU A 275 -1.51 18.59 12.06
CA GLU A 275 -2.30 19.75 12.52
C GLU A 275 -3.81 19.55 12.34
N ALA A 276 -4.21 18.80 11.30
CA ALA A 276 -5.61 18.45 11.06
C ALA A 276 -6.20 17.50 12.12
N ASN A 277 -5.37 16.89 12.98
CA ASN A 277 -5.78 15.92 13.99
C ASN A 277 -5.42 16.40 15.42
N PRO A 278 -6.33 16.34 16.41
CA PRO A 278 -6.03 16.76 17.79
C PRO A 278 -4.84 15.99 18.41
N SER A 279 -4.76 14.69 18.16
CA SER A 279 -3.63 13.85 18.59
C SER A 279 -2.32 14.29 17.94
N GLY A 280 -2.37 14.70 16.67
CA GLY A 280 -1.21 15.19 15.93
C GLY A 280 -0.68 16.53 16.47
N GLN A 281 -1.57 17.43 16.87
CA GLN A 281 -1.17 18.69 17.54
C GLN A 281 -0.42 18.43 18.85
N THR A 282 -0.82 17.41 19.60
CA THR A 282 -0.12 16.99 20.83
C THR A 282 1.30 16.48 20.53
N ILE A 283 1.44 15.69 19.46
CA ILE A 283 2.74 15.19 18.99
C ILE A 283 3.62 16.37 18.57
N LEU A 284 3.12 17.29 17.75
CA LEU A 284 3.87 18.47 17.33
C LEU A 284 4.33 19.33 18.52
N GLY A 285 3.45 19.54 19.51
CA GLY A 285 3.80 20.29 20.72
C GLY A 285 4.84 19.61 21.60
N SER A 286 4.91 18.28 21.58
CA SER A 286 5.86 17.50 22.40
C SER A 286 7.25 17.39 21.77
N HIS A 287 7.35 17.48 20.44
CA HIS A 287 8.60 17.27 19.69
C HIS A 287 9.15 18.56 19.05
N ALA A 288 9.09 19.68 19.75
CA ALA A 288 9.60 20.98 19.26
C ALA A 288 11.06 20.91 18.76
N ALA A 289 11.95 20.23 19.50
CA ALA A 289 13.36 20.09 19.11
C ALA A 289 13.54 19.34 17.78
N VAL A 290 12.73 18.31 17.52
CA VAL A 290 12.76 17.57 16.25
C VAL A 290 12.21 18.44 15.11
N ILE A 291 11.18 19.23 15.38
CA ILE A 291 10.63 20.19 14.40
C ILE A 291 11.66 21.23 14.02
N ASP A 292 12.39 21.78 14.99
CA ASP A 292 13.46 22.75 14.74
C ASP A 292 14.60 22.14 13.93
N ALA A 293 15.04 20.93 14.29
CA ALA A 293 16.04 20.19 13.50
C ALA A 293 15.57 19.94 12.07
N CYS A 294 14.29 19.56 11.87
CA CYS A 294 13.72 19.39 10.55
C CYS A 294 13.66 20.72 9.78
N ASN A 295 13.26 21.83 10.41
CA ASN A 295 13.23 23.15 9.77
C ASN A 295 14.63 23.58 9.30
N SER A 296 15.68 23.35 10.10
CA SER A 296 17.06 23.65 9.70
C SER A 296 17.55 22.84 8.50
N LEU A 297 16.95 21.68 8.21
CA LEU A 297 17.26 20.89 7.00
C LEU A 297 16.56 21.41 5.74
N LEU A 298 15.62 22.35 5.88
CA LEU A 298 14.84 22.95 4.79
C LEU A 298 15.36 24.32 4.33
N GLU A 299 16.32 24.89 5.05
CA GLU A 299 16.96 26.19 4.73
C GLU A 299 18.03 26.07 3.64
#